data_AF-A0A7T5R5Z6-F1
#
_entry.id   AF-A0A7T5R5Z6-F1
#
_cell.length_a   1.000
_cell.length_b   1.000
_cell.length_c   1.000
_cell.angle_alpha   90.00
_cell.angle_beta   90.00
_cell.angle_gamma   90.00
#
_symmetry.space_group_name_H-M   'P 1'
#
loop_
_entity.id
_entity.type
_entity.pdbx_description
1 polymer ?
#
loop_
_entity_poly.entity_id
_entity_poly.type
_entity_poly.pdbx_seq_one_letter_code
_entity_poly.pdbx_strand_id
1 'polypeptide(L)'
;MRFFHGAIHRQRGMTLIDTMVGSALLLIVFVGVAGVFQLSVDVVTNNKSRAGAIALAAERMEYVRSLSYSSIGTSGGIPSGALAQSETITLNNTDYTRRTTILYGDDPYDGLAGADTYPSESPTPLDYKSVRVDVSWTSRIGERHITLVTRIEPRNGTEVSCTAPCGAISVYVVNAASQPVQNARVDIINSTVNPTVSLTTYTNTDGVASLLGAPVGSGYSIVITKTGYSSDQTWGSSGQNPSPSPPHVSVANNQTTSMTFAIDYLASKTVVTRSQATGGGLAAVPFTLRGNKYIGSNPTVYKFEEVLGNGGTGTTTLANMEWDTYAISIDPSTGYDIASSCDAPQPQYLAPASSQTTVLYLAAHTSDSLLVDVRTNTGVLVPGATVRLEKNPSIDTTLTSDLCGQAFFSSLSNGGNYSLTISAAGYTQKTFTNVNVNGTSVFSAPFD
;
A
#
# COMPACT_ATOMS: atom_id res chain seq x y z
N MET A 1 -28.38 98.09 -24.67
CA MET A 1 -26.92 97.87 -24.54
C MET A 1 -26.63 97.44 -23.09
N ARG A 2 -26.44 96.13 -22.84
CA ARG A 2 -25.84 95.58 -21.61
C ARG A 2 -25.12 94.29 -22.00
N PHE A 3 -23.79 94.32 -21.90
CA PHE A 3 -22.89 93.24 -22.27
C PHE A 3 -22.96 92.11 -21.23
N PHE A 4 -23.25 90.88 -21.68
CA PHE A 4 -23.04 89.66 -20.87
C PHE A 4 -21.55 89.29 -20.94
N HIS A 5 -20.87 89.33 -19.79
CA HIS A 5 -19.54 88.75 -19.62
C HIS A 5 -19.70 87.23 -19.41
N GLY A 6 -19.33 86.44 -20.42
CA GLY A 6 -19.19 85.00 -20.28
C GLY A 6 -17.92 84.68 -19.50
N ALA A 7 -18.05 84.15 -18.29
CA ALA A 7 -16.94 83.54 -17.57
C ALA A 7 -16.61 82.18 -18.22
N ILE A 8 -15.44 82.08 -18.85
CA ILE A 8 -14.93 80.81 -19.37
C ILE A 8 -14.46 79.98 -18.18
N HIS A 9 -15.23 78.97 -17.80
CA HIS A 9 -14.81 77.96 -16.84
C HIS A 9 -13.69 77.09 -17.45
N ARG A 10 -12.50 77.12 -16.84
CA ARG A 10 -11.44 76.12 -17.10
C ARG A 10 -11.97 74.74 -16.71
N GLN A 11 -12.21 73.88 -17.70
CA GLN A 11 -12.40 72.46 -17.45
C GLN A 11 -11.08 71.90 -16.91
N ARG A 12 -11.07 71.48 -15.64
CA ARG A 12 -9.91 70.78 -15.05
C ARG A 12 -9.82 69.41 -15.73
N GLY A 13 -8.68 69.12 -16.36
CA GLY A 13 -8.41 67.81 -16.97
C GLY A 13 -8.31 66.70 -15.91
N MET A 14 -8.58 65.46 -16.31
CA MET A 14 -8.43 64.28 -15.45
C MET A 14 -6.96 64.10 -15.04
N THR A 15 -6.72 63.80 -13.76
CA THR A 15 -5.36 63.48 -13.29
C THR A 15 -5.01 62.02 -13.62
N LEU A 16 -3.71 61.72 -13.74
CA LEU A 16 -3.23 60.35 -13.95
C LEU A 16 -3.72 59.41 -12.84
N ILE A 17 -3.81 59.91 -11.59
CA ILE A 17 -4.31 59.15 -10.43
C ILE A 17 -5.80 58.80 -10.61
N ASP A 18 -6.63 59.74 -11.05
CA ASP A 18 -8.07 59.48 -11.28
C ASP A 18 -8.27 58.41 -12.37
N THR A 19 -7.46 58.43 -13.43
CA THR A 19 -7.52 57.41 -14.49
C THR A 19 -7.03 56.04 -14.02
N MET A 20 -6.03 55.99 -13.14
CA MET A 20 -5.51 54.74 -12.58
C MET A 20 -6.51 54.11 -11.60
N VAL A 21 -7.10 54.91 -10.71
CA VAL A 21 -8.12 54.43 -9.77
C VAL A 21 -9.39 54.02 -10.51
N GLY A 22 -9.83 54.84 -11.48
CA GLY A 22 -11.01 54.54 -12.29
C GLY A 22 -10.86 53.26 -13.10
N SER A 23 -9.71 53.06 -13.76
CA SER A 23 -9.42 51.82 -14.49
C SER A 23 -9.27 50.60 -13.58
N ALA A 24 -8.67 50.74 -12.39
CA ALA A 24 -8.56 49.66 -11.42
C ALA A 24 -9.94 49.22 -10.88
N LEU A 25 -10.82 50.17 -10.54
CA LEU A 25 -12.19 49.87 -10.11
C LEU A 25 -12.99 49.19 -11.22
N LEU A 26 -12.87 49.69 -12.45
CA LEU A 26 -13.53 49.12 -13.62
C LEU A 26 -13.04 47.70 -13.90
N LEU A 27 -11.73 47.45 -13.80
CA LEU A 27 -11.14 46.12 -13.98
C LEU A 27 -11.67 45.14 -12.93
N ILE A 28 -11.74 45.52 -11.65
CA ILE A 28 -12.30 44.67 -10.59
C ILE A 28 -13.75 44.29 -10.91
N VAL A 29 -14.57 45.24 -11.36
CA VAL A 29 -15.96 44.98 -11.74
C VAL A 29 -16.04 44.01 -12.92
N PHE A 30 -15.27 44.24 -13.99
CA PHE A 30 -15.28 43.37 -15.16
C PHE A 30 -14.78 41.96 -14.86
N VAL A 31 -13.73 41.81 -14.05
CA VAL A 31 -13.24 40.50 -13.59
C VAL A 31 -14.30 39.80 -12.74
N GLY A 32 -14.96 40.52 -11.84
CA GLY A 32 -16.06 39.98 -11.03
C GLY A 32 -17.22 39.47 -11.90
N VAL A 33 -17.68 40.27 -12.86
CA VAL A 33 -18.77 39.89 -13.78
C VAL A 33 -18.37 38.71 -14.66
N ALA A 34 -17.15 38.71 -15.21
CA ALA A 34 -16.65 37.59 -16.01
C ALA A 34 -16.56 36.29 -15.19
N GLY A 35 -16.12 36.37 -13.93
CA GLY A 35 -16.06 35.24 -13.01
C GLY A 35 -17.46 34.67 -12.71
N VAL A 36 -18.45 35.52 -12.42
CA VAL A 36 -19.84 35.08 -12.20
C VAL A 36 -20.43 34.44 -13.45
N PHE A 37 -20.14 34.98 -14.63
CA PHE A 37 -20.61 34.41 -15.89
C PHE A 37 -20.02 33.02 -16.13
N GLN A 38 -18.70 32.84 -15.95
CA GLN A 38 -18.05 31.53 -16.07
C GLN A 38 -18.63 30.52 -15.08
N LEU A 39 -18.79 30.90 -13.81
CA LEU A 39 -19.39 30.03 -12.80
C LEU A 39 -20.84 29.65 -13.17
N SER A 40 -21.62 30.59 -13.70
CA SER A 40 -22.99 30.33 -14.11
C SER A 40 -23.06 29.32 -15.25
N VAL A 41 -22.19 29.44 -16.26
CA VAL A 41 -22.08 28.46 -17.36
C VAL A 41 -21.69 27.09 -16.83
N ASP A 42 -20.76 27.02 -15.88
CA ASP A 42 -20.33 25.75 -15.28
C ASP A 42 -21.44 25.09 -14.47
N VAL A 43 -22.19 25.86 -13.68
CA VAL A 43 -23.36 25.37 -12.94
C VAL A 43 -24.43 24.84 -13.88
N VAL A 44 -24.77 25.58 -14.94
CA VAL A 44 -25.78 25.15 -15.93
C VAL A 44 -25.32 23.89 -16.66
N THR A 45 -24.07 23.85 -17.11
CA THR A 45 -23.50 22.70 -17.82
C THR A 45 -23.46 21.48 -16.92
N ASN A 46 -22.99 21.62 -15.68
CA ASN A 46 -22.95 20.54 -14.72
C ASN A 46 -24.36 20.04 -14.32
N ASN A 47 -25.34 20.95 -14.19
CA ASN A 47 -26.73 20.56 -13.93
C ASN A 47 -27.33 19.78 -15.11
N LYS A 48 -27.03 20.18 -16.35
CA LYS A 48 -27.41 19.43 -17.55
C LYS A 48 -26.79 18.02 -17.54
N SER A 49 -25.50 17.91 -17.24
CA SER A 49 -24.82 16.61 -17.16
C SER A 49 -25.38 15.74 -16.03
N ARG A 50 -25.66 16.34 -14.86
CA ARG A 50 -26.29 15.64 -13.73
C ARG A 50 -27.68 15.10 -14.07
N ALA A 51 -28.50 15.87 -14.78
CA ALA A 51 -29.81 15.40 -15.23
C ALA A 51 -29.67 14.20 -16.20
N GLY A 52 -28.68 14.24 -17.10
CA GLY A 52 -28.33 13.10 -17.96
C GLY A 52 -27.89 11.86 -17.16
N ALA A 53 -27.01 12.04 -16.18
CA ALA A 53 -26.55 10.96 -15.31
C ALA A 53 -27.72 10.30 -14.54
N ILE A 54 -28.64 11.09 -13.97
CA ILE A 54 -29.84 10.57 -13.29
C ILE A 54 -30.70 9.75 -14.25
N ALA A 55 -30.91 10.23 -15.48
CA ALA A 55 -31.68 9.50 -16.49
C ALA A 55 -31.00 8.16 -16.85
N LEU A 56 -29.69 8.13 -17.07
CA LEU A 56 -28.91 6.92 -17.37
C LEU A 56 -28.90 5.91 -16.21
N ALA A 57 -28.85 6.39 -14.97
CA ALA A 57 -28.92 5.54 -13.79
C ALA A 57 -30.33 4.95 -13.64
N ALA A 58 -31.37 5.78 -13.77
CA ALA A 58 -32.76 5.34 -13.71
C ALA A 58 -33.09 4.32 -14.81
N GLU A 59 -32.66 4.58 -16.05
CA GLU A 59 -32.75 3.65 -17.18
C GLU A 59 -32.17 2.27 -16.82
N ARG A 60 -30.94 2.25 -16.27
CA ARG A 60 -30.30 1.00 -15.87
C ARG A 60 -31.03 0.32 -14.71
N MET A 61 -31.52 1.07 -13.74
CA MET A 61 -32.31 0.52 -12.62
C MET A 61 -33.61 -0.13 -13.11
N GLU A 62 -34.33 0.50 -14.04
CA GLU A 62 -35.54 -0.08 -14.63
C GLU A 62 -35.23 -1.30 -15.50
N TYR A 63 -34.12 -1.29 -16.24
CA TYR A 63 -33.67 -2.47 -16.97
C TYR A 63 -33.40 -3.65 -16.02
N VAL A 64 -32.68 -3.41 -14.92
CA VAL A 64 -32.42 -4.46 -13.91
C VAL A 64 -33.72 -4.97 -13.30
N ARG A 65 -34.69 -4.08 -12.99
CA ARG A 65 -36.02 -4.47 -12.48
C ARG A 65 -36.84 -5.31 -13.45
N SER A 66 -36.61 -5.18 -14.76
CA SER A 66 -37.28 -5.98 -15.78
C SER A 66 -36.75 -7.41 -15.89
N LEU A 67 -35.55 -7.69 -15.37
CA LEU A 67 -34.92 -9.02 -15.43
C LEU A 67 -35.53 -9.98 -14.41
N SER A 68 -35.51 -11.29 -14.71
CA SER A 68 -35.78 -12.32 -13.71
C SER A 68 -34.70 -12.32 -12.64
N TYR A 69 -35.04 -12.64 -11.39
CA TYR A 69 -34.09 -12.68 -10.27
C TYR A 69 -32.81 -13.49 -10.59
N SER A 70 -32.96 -14.64 -11.25
CA SER A 70 -31.85 -15.49 -11.69
C SER A 70 -30.91 -14.84 -12.70
N SER A 71 -31.41 -13.90 -13.51
CA SER A 71 -30.64 -13.22 -14.58
C SER A 71 -29.96 -11.94 -14.10
N ILE A 72 -30.27 -11.47 -12.89
CA ILE A 72 -29.68 -10.27 -12.30
C ILE A 72 -28.26 -10.61 -11.82
N GLY A 73 -27.28 -10.14 -12.57
CA GLY A 73 -25.86 -10.32 -12.29
C GLY A 73 -25.02 -9.61 -13.34
N THR A 74 -23.73 -9.48 -13.06
CA THR A 74 -22.79 -8.82 -13.97
C THR A 74 -21.86 -9.82 -14.63
N SER A 75 -21.35 -9.50 -15.81
CA SER A 75 -20.36 -10.31 -16.51
C SER A 75 -19.10 -10.41 -15.65
N GLY A 76 -18.65 -11.63 -15.34
CA GLY A 76 -17.53 -11.90 -14.42
C GLY A 76 -17.84 -11.62 -12.93
N GLY A 77 -19.06 -11.21 -12.59
CA GLY A 77 -19.47 -10.91 -11.22
C GLY A 77 -19.97 -12.12 -10.44
N ILE A 78 -20.25 -11.88 -9.17
CA ILE A 78 -20.90 -12.82 -8.26
C ILE A 78 -22.08 -12.05 -7.63
N PRO A 79 -23.32 -12.23 -8.11
CA PRO A 79 -23.77 -13.18 -9.14
C PRO A 79 -23.31 -12.85 -10.56
N SER A 80 -23.13 -13.91 -11.35
CA SER A 80 -22.87 -13.80 -12.80
C SER A 80 -24.14 -13.45 -13.56
N GLY A 81 -24.01 -12.63 -14.61
CA GLY A 81 -25.09 -12.26 -15.52
C GLY A 81 -24.57 -11.49 -16.74
N ALA A 82 -25.49 -10.94 -17.52
CA ALA A 82 -25.14 -10.30 -18.80
C ALA A 82 -24.76 -8.80 -18.68
N LEU A 83 -24.99 -8.17 -17.53
CA LEU A 83 -24.75 -6.74 -17.35
C LEU A 83 -23.25 -6.44 -17.32
N ALA A 84 -22.79 -5.44 -18.06
CA ALA A 84 -21.42 -4.96 -17.94
C ALA A 84 -21.19 -4.35 -16.54
N GLN A 85 -20.06 -4.69 -15.89
CA GLN A 85 -19.66 -4.06 -14.62
C GLN A 85 -19.35 -2.57 -14.81
N SER A 86 -18.80 -2.17 -15.96
CA SER A 86 -18.49 -0.79 -16.33
C SER A 86 -18.64 -0.59 -17.83
N GLU A 87 -19.20 0.54 -18.24
CA GLU A 87 -19.37 0.93 -19.65
C GLU A 87 -19.31 2.45 -19.82
N THR A 88 -18.89 2.92 -20.99
CA THR A 88 -18.90 4.35 -21.33
C THR A 88 -20.08 4.64 -22.26
N ILE A 89 -20.82 5.71 -21.95
CA ILE A 89 -22.04 6.11 -22.66
C ILE A 89 -21.97 7.59 -22.98
N THR A 90 -22.18 7.96 -24.23
CA THR A 90 -22.28 9.36 -24.63
C THR A 90 -23.75 9.78 -24.69
N LEU A 91 -24.12 10.80 -23.91
CA LEU A 91 -25.47 11.39 -23.95
C LEU A 91 -25.35 12.91 -24.02
N ASN A 92 -25.97 13.52 -25.03
CA ASN A 92 -25.94 14.97 -25.27
C ASN A 92 -24.52 15.56 -25.33
N ASN A 93 -23.61 14.86 -26.02
CA ASN A 93 -22.20 15.24 -26.18
C ASN A 93 -21.42 15.33 -24.85
N THR A 94 -21.88 14.60 -23.83
CA THR A 94 -21.16 14.35 -22.58
C THR A 94 -20.93 12.85 -22.46
N ASP A 95 -19.69 12.46 -22.17
CA ASP A 95 -19.35 11.07 -21.88
C ASP A 95 -19.56 10.78 -20.40
N TYR A 96 -20.21 9.67 -20.12
CA TYR A 96 -20.47 9.15 -18.79
C TYR A 96 -19.83 7.78 -18.65
N THR A 97 -19.34 7.46 -17.47
CA THR A 97 -18.99 6.09 -17.09
C THR A 97 -20.09 5.54 -16.18
N ARG A 98 -20.79 4.50 -16.63
CA ARG A 98 -21.80 3.80 -15.85
C ARG A 98 -21.19 2.52 -15.27
N ARG A 99 -21.14 2.43 -13.95
CA ARG A 99 -20.72 1.25 -13.21
C ARG A 99 -21.93 0.57 -12.58
N THR A 100 -22.11 -0.72 -12.85
CA THR A 100 -23.17 -1.54 -12.26
C THR A 100 -22.52 -2.57 -11.34
N THR A 101 -22.87 -2.55 -10.06
CA THR A 101 -22.41 -3.52 -9.06
C THR A 101 -23.61 -4.29 -8.54
N ILE A 102 -23.53 -5.61 -8.61
CA ILE A 102 -24.56 -6.51 -8.11
C ILE A 102 -23.87 -7.51 -7.21
N LEU A 103 -24.32 -7.61 -5.97
CA LEU A 103 -23.81 -8.52 -4.97
C LEU A 103 -24.98 -9.20 -4.25
N TYR A 104 -24.79 -10.45 -3.86
CA TYR A 104 -25.68 -11.09 -2.90
C TYR A 104 -25.55 -10.42 -1.52
N GLY A 105 -26.64 -10.42 -0.77
CA GLY A 105 -26.69 -9.92 0.60
C GLY A 105 -27.41 -10.89 1.53
N ASP A 106 -27.04 -10.79 2.80
CA ASP A 106 -27.62 -11.44 3.97
C ASP A 106 -28.47 -10.39 4.71
N ASP A 107 -29.72 -10.69 5.05
CA ASP A 107 -30.64 -9.82 5.77
C ASP A 107 -30.55 -10.05 7.28
N PRO A 108 -30.17 -9.05 8.10
CA PRO A 108 -30.10 -9.20 9.55
C PRO A 108 -31.41 -9.59 10.27
N TYR A 109 -32.55 -9.64 9.57
CA TYR A 109 -33.88 -9.83 10.17
C TYR A 109 -34.12 -11.24 10.75
N ASP A 110 -33.62 -12.29 10.09
CA ASP A 110 -33.76 -13.71 10.51
C ASP A 110 -32.46 -14.31 11.08
N GLY A 111 -31.35 -13.59 10.94
CA GLY A 111 -30.08 -13.88 11.59
C GLY A 111 -28.95 -13.27 10.78
N LEU A 112 -27.73 -13.74 11.01
CA LEU A 112 -26.62 -13.51 10.08
C LEU A 112 -25.87 -14.84 9.96
N ALA A 113 -25.57 -15.26 8.74
CA ALA A 113 -24.86 -16.50 8.45
C ALA A 113 -25.36 -17.69 9.30
N GLY A 114 -24.49 -18.31 10.11
CA GLY A 114 -24.84 -19.51 10.90
C GLY A 114 -25.79 -19.28 12.09
N ALA A 115 -26.20 -18.04 12.36
CA ALA A 115 -27.23 -17.70 13.34
C ALA A 115 -28.63 -17.53 12.70
N ASP A 116 -28.72 -17.68 11.37
CA ASP A 116 -30.00 -17.70 10.66
C ASP A 116 -30.83 -18.94 11.05
N THR A 117 -32.13 -18.70 11.24
CA THR A 117 -33.09 -19.61 11.85
C THR A 117 -33.84 -20.45 10.80
N TYR A 118 -33.68 -20.24 9.47
CA TYR A 118 -34.57 -20.87 8.49
C TYR A 118 -34.07 -21.01 7.02
N PRO A 119 -33.66 -22.22 6.54
CA PRO A 119 -33.13 -23.38 7.24
C PRO A 119 -31.60 -23.31 7.35
N SER A 120 -31.13 -23.48 8.58
CA SER A 120 -29.77 -23.42 9.12
C SER A 120 -28.73 -24.42 8.53
N GLU A 121 -28.75 -24.71 7.24
CA GLU A 121 -27.86 -25.69 6.58
C GLU A 121 -26.83 -25.04 5.63
N SER A 122 -26.87 -23.70 5.46
CA SER A 122 -25.98 -22.98 4.55
C SER A 122 -25.35 -21.76 5.24
N PRO A 123 -24.03 -21.73 5.50
CA PRO A 123 -23.34 -20.55 6.03
C PRO A 123 -23.16 -19.45 4.97
N THR A 124 -23.93 -19.52 3.87
CA THR A 124 -24.03 -18.50 2.83
C THR A 124 -25.52 -18.22 2.55
N PRO A 125 -26.21 -17.47 3.43
CA PRO A 125 -27.55 -16.96 3.16
C PRO A 125 -27.49 -15.99 1.96
N LEU A 126 -28.47 -16.08 1.06
CA LEU A 126 -28.53 -15.30 -0.18
C LEU A 126 -29.95 -14.77 -0.36
N ASP A 127 -30.28 -13.76 0.43
CA ASP A 127 -31.69 -13.39 0.68
C ASP A 127 -32.13 -12.37 -0.35
N TYR A 128 -31.21 -11.51 -0.78
CA TYR A 128 -31.44 -10.52 -1.81
C TYR A 128 -30.20 -10.27 -2.66
N LYS A 129 -30.41 -9.58 -3.77
CA LYS A 129 -29.34 -8.96 -4.56
C LYS A 129 -29.36 -7.46 -4.32
N SER A 130 -28.27 -6.92 -3.81
CA SER A 130 -28.03 -5.48 -3.77
C SER A 130 -27.55 -5.03 -5.14
N VAL A 131 -28.24 -4.05 -5.72
CA VAL A 131 -27.90 -3.45 -7.01
C VAL A 131 -27.52 -2.00 -6.77
N ARG A 132 -26.31 -1.64 -7.17
CA ARG A 132 -25.79 -0.27 -7.17
C ARG A 132 -25.46 0.14 -8.59
N VAL A 133 -26.04 1.24 -9.04
CA VAL A 133 -25.71 1.89 -10.32
C VAL A 133 -25.08 3.24 -10.01
N ASP A 134 -23.81 3.39 -10.38
CA ASP A 134 -23.05 4.63 -10.27
C ASP A 134 -22.81 5.20 -11.67
N VAL A 135 -23.09 6.48 -11.87
CA VAL A 135 -22.85 7.15 -13.14
C VAL A 135 -21.99 8.38 -12.89
N SER A 136 -20.77 8.36 -13.41
CA SER A 136 -19.81 9.46 -13.28
C SER A 136 -19.62 10.23 -14.59
N TRP A 137 -19.26 11.50 -14.49
CA TRP A 137 -18.91 12.40 -15.59
C TRP A 137 -17.86 13.41 -15.15
N THR A 138 -17.09 13.91 -16.12
CA THR A 138 -16.10 14.96 -15.86
C THR A 138 -16.74 16.33 -15.97
N SER A 139 -16.61 17.14 -14.92
CA SER A 139 -16.92 18.57 -14.93
C SER A 139 -15.63 19.39 -14.94
N ARG A 140 -15.72 20.73 -15.15
CA ARG A 140 -14.53 21.60 -15.09
C ARG A 140 -13.78 21.57 -13.75
N ILE A 141 -14.50 21.24 -12.69
CA ILE A 141 -14.01 21.23 -11.30
C ILE A 141 -13.69 19.80 -10.80
N GLY A 142 -13.61 18.83 -11.72
CA GLY A 142 -13.29 17.44 -11.43
C GLY A 142 -14.41 16.46 -11.74
N GLU A 143 -14.20 15.20 -11.38
CA GLU A 143 -15.19 14.13 -11.55
C GLU A 143 -16.38 14.33 -10.62
N ARG A 144 -17.57 14.05 -11.14
CA ARG A 144 -18.84 14.06 -10.41
C ARG A 144 -19.55 12.73 -10.65
N HIS A 145 -20.35 12.27 -9.69
CA HIS A 145 -21.17 11.09 -9.87
C HIS A 145 -22.53 11.22 -9.19
N ILE A 146 -23.44 10.33 -9.56
CA ILE A 146 -24.66 10.01 -8.82
C ILE A 146 -24.77 8.50 -8.67
N THR A 147 -25.31 8.06 -7.55
CA THR A 147 -25.49 6.63 -7.25
C THR A 147 -26.98 6.36 -6.96
N LEU A 148 -27.51 5.30 -7.57
CA LEU A 148 -28.79 4.70 -7.19
C LEU A 148 -28.54 3.30 -6.61
N VAL A 149 -29.28 2.95 -5.56
CA VAL A 149 -29.23 1.63 -4.92
C VAL A 149 -30.64 1.06 -4.79
N THR A 150 -30.78 -0.25 -4.96
CA THR A 150 -32.00 -1.00 -4.65
C THR A 150 -31.62 -2.38 -4.16
N ARG A 151 -32.51 -2.99 -3.38
CA ARG A 151 -32.49 -4.43 -3.12
C ARG A 151 -33.54 -5.09 -4.00
N ILE A 152 -33.28 -6.33 -4.40
CA ILE A 152 -34.21 -7.16 -5.17
C ILE A 152 -34.25 -8.52 -4.50
N GLU A 153 -35.44 -8.94 -4.11
CA GLU A 153 -35.68 -10.20 -3.42
C GLU A 153 -36.20 -11.28 -4.40
N PRO A 154 -35.96 -12.56 -4.11
CA PRO A 154 -36.61 -13.69 -4.77
C PRO A 154 -38.14 -13.57 -4.72
N ARG A 155 -38.83 -13.92 -5.82
CA ARG A 155 -40.31 -13.83 -5.89
C ARG A 155 -41.05 -14.70 -4.87
N ASN A 156 -40.43 -15.79 -4.43
CA ASN A 156 -40.96 -16.70 -3.42
C ASN A 156 -40.76 -16.18 -1.99
N GLY A 157 -40.05 -15.06 -1.79
CA GLY A 157 -39.83 -14.45 -0.47
C GLY A 157 -39.02 -15.32 0.48
N THR A 158 -38.29 -16.30 -0.03
CA THR A 158 -37.41 -17.18 0.74
C THR A 158 -36.00 -17.09 0.18
N GLU A 159 -34.99 -17.23 1.03
CA GLU A 159 -33.59 -17.30 0.63
C GLU A 159 -33.36 -18.29 -0.51
N VAL A 160 -32.42 -17.97 -1.39
CA VAL A 160 -32.11 -18.82 -2.53
C VAL A 160 -30.81 -19.56 -2.27
N SER A 161 -30.88 -20.88 -2.07
CA SER A 161 -29.67 -21.70 -2.15
C SER A 161 -29.06 -21.58 -3.54
N CYS A 162 -27.72 -21.60 -3.61
CA CYS A 162 -27.07 -21.55 -4.91
C CYS A 162 -27.53 -22.72 -5.80
N THR A 163 -27.96 -22.40 -7.02
CA THR A 163 -28.41 -23.40 -8.01
C THR A 163 -27.25 -24.29 -8.48
N ALA A 164 -26.01 -23.79 -8.39
CA ALA A 164 -24.78 -24.56 -8.51
C ALA A 164 -24.00 -24.45 -7.18
N PRO A 165 -23.19 -25.45 -6.79
CA PRO A 165 -22.40 -25.38 -5.56
C PRO A 165 -21.61 -24.08 -5.43
N CYS A 166 -21.74 -23.40 -4.29
CA CYS A 166 -21.12 -22.12 -4.02
C CYS A 166 -20.64 -22.01 -2.58
N GLY A 167 -19.82 -21.01 -2.29
CA GLY A 167 -19.44 -20.61 -0.94
C GLY A 167 -19.29 -19.10 -0.84
N ALA A 168 -18.57 -18.63 0.19
CA ALA A 168 -18.27 -17.22 0.38
C ALA A 168 -16.76 -16.96 0.43
N ILE A 169 -16.36 -15.78 -0.02
CA ILE A 169 -15.01 -15.26 0.15
C ILE A 169 -15.11 -14.01 1.03
N SER A 170 -14.41 -14.01 2.16
CA SER A 170 -14.24 -12.85 3.03
C SER A 170 -12.79 -12.37 2.99
N VAL A 171 -12.58 -11.16 2.50
CA VAL A 171 -11.27 -10.51 2.42
C VAL A 171 -11.20 -9.45 3.51
N TYR A 172 -10.27 -9.61 4.44
CA TYR A 172 -9.94 -8.63 5.47
C TYR A 172 -8.69 -7.88 5.04
N VAL A 173 -8.75 -6.55 5.06
CA VAL A 173 -7.62 -5.69 4.72
C VAL A 173 -7.28 -4.84 5.93
N VAL A 174 -6.06 -4.99 6.41
CA VAL A 174 -5.54 -4.27 7.58
C VAL A 174 -4.27 -3.50 7.26
N ASN A 175 -3.93 -2.53 8.09
CA ASN A 175 -2.67 -1.81 8.01
C ASN A 175 -1.59 -2.45 8.89
N ALA A 176 -0.39 -1.85 8.98
CA ALA A 176 0.71 -2.37 9.77
C ALA A 176 0.41 -2.42 11.28
N ALA A 177 -0.52 -1.58 11.75
CA ALA A 177 -1.03 -1.57 13.12
C ALA A 177 -2.28 -2.45 13.32
N SER A 178 -2.58 -3.33 12.36
CA SER A 178 -3.75 -4.22 12.34
C SER A 178 -5.10 -3.50 12.38
N GLN A 179 -5.15 -2.22 11.99
CA GLN A 179 -6.39 -1.46 11.86
C GLN A 179 -7.02 -1.68 10.49
N PRO A 180 -8.36 -1.68 10.38
CA PRO A 180 -9.05 -1.90 9.12
C PRO A 180 -8.74 -0.82 8.08
N VAL A 181 -8.52 -1.23 6.82
CA VAL A 181 -8.31 -0.32 5.70
C VAL A 181 -9.58 -0.26 4.86
N GLN A 182 -10.36 0.80 5.05
CA GLN A 182 -11.56 1.07 4.26
C GLN A 182 -11.21 1.48 2.81
N ASN A 183 -12.09 1.18 1.86
CA ASN A 183 -11.97 1.56 0.45
C ASN A 183 -10.63 1.10 -0.17
N ALA A 184 -10.14 -0.07 0.23
CA ALA A 184 -9.10 -0.79 -0.50
C ALA A 184 -9.77 -1.51 -1.67
N ARG A 185 -9.17 -1.44 -2.86
CA ARG A 185 -9.64 -2.12 -4.06
C ARG A 185 -9.26 -3.60 -3.97
N VAL A 186 -10.26 -4.46 -4.15
CA VAL A 186 -10.13 -5.91 -4.09
C VAL A 186 -10.50 -6.48 -5.45
N ASP A 187 -9.52 -7.01 -6.17
CA ASP A 187 -9.74 -7.74 -7.41
C ASP A 187 -9.75 -9.23 -7.14
N ILE A 188 -10.77 -9.92 -7.67
CA ILE A 188 -10.94 -11.35 -7.51
C ILE A 188 -11.17 -11.95 -8.89
N ILE A 189 -10.28 -12.87 -9.27
CA ILE A 189 -10.26 -13.48 -10.60
C ILE A 189 -10.17 -15.00 -10.45
N ASN A 190 -11.01 -15.72 -11.18
CA ASN A 190 -10.86 -17.14 -11.43
C ASN A 190 -11.45 -17.48 -12.81
N SER A 191 -10.57 -17.78 -13.77
CA SER A 191 -10.95 -18.14 -15.13
C SER A 191 -11.24 -19.64 -15.32
N THR A 192 -11.07 -20.45 -14.28
CA THR A 192 -11.23 -21.92 -14.35
C THR A 192 -12.56 -22.42 -13.81
N VAL A 193 -13.23 -21.63 -12.98
CA VAL A 193 -14.60 -21.89 -12.50
C VAL A 193 -15.63 -21.53 -13.56
N ASN A 194 -16.82 -22.14 -13.46
CA ASN A 194 -17.96 -21.83 -14.31
C ASN A 194 -19.16 -21.43 -13.43
N PRO A 195 -19.70 -20.21 -13.55
CA PRO A 195 -19.25 -19.13 -14.43
C PRO A 195 -17.87 -18.58 -14.03
N THR A 196 -17.13 -18.04 -15.00
CA THR A 196 -15.83 -17.40 -14.72
C THR A 196 -16.01 -16.14 -13.87
N VAL A 197 -15.02 -15.86 -13.03
CA VAL A 197 -15.02 -14.72 -12.11
C VAL A 197 -13.92 -13.75 -12.51
N SER A 198 -14.27 -12.47 -12.61
CA SER A 198 -13.37 -11.34 -12.80
C SER A 198 -14.12 -10.11 -12.30
N LEU A 199 -13.98 -9.78 -11.01
CA LEU A 199 -14.73 -8.71 -10.38
C LEU A 199 -13.82 -7.81 -9.54
N THR A 200 -14.17 -6.53 -9.49
CA THR A 200 -13.56 -5.55 -8.59
C THR A 200 -14.58 -5.08 -7.56
N THR A 201 -14.27 -5.26 -6.29
CA THR A 201 -15.03 -4.72 -5.15
C THR A 201 -14.13 -3.87 -4.24
N TYR A 202 -14.67 -3.33 -3.15
CA TYR A 202 -13.93 -2.52 -2.19
C TYR A 202 -14.28 -2.90 -0.77
N THR A 203 -13.32 -2.73 0.15
CA THR A 203 -13.56 -2.93 1.57
C THR A 203 -14.46 -1.86 2.17
N ASN A 204 -15.32 -2.26 3.10
CA ASN A 204 -16.17 -1.39 3.89
C ASN A 204 -15.39 -0.69 5.03
N THR A 205 -16.09 0.02 5.92
CA THR A 205 -15.49 0.71 7.09
C THR A 205 -14.69 -0.21 8.01
N ASP A 206 -15.06 -1.49 8.06
CA ASP A 206 -14.41 -2.51 8.89
C ASP A 206 -13.25 -3.20 8.15
N GLY A 207 -12.86 -2.70 6.98
CA GLY A 207 -11.77 -3.27 6.19
C GLY A 207 -12.15 -4.59 5.52
N VAL A 208 -13.44 -4.91 5.42
CA VAL A 208 -13.92 -6.20 4.89
C VAL A 208 -14.56 -6.04 3.52
N ALA A 209 -14.21 -6.92 2.60
CA ALA A 209 -14.97 -7.19 1.39
C ALA A 209 -15.49 -8.63 1.43
N SER A 210 -16.81 -8.78 1.55
CA SER A 210 -17.47 -10.09 1.56
C SER A 210 -18.18 -10.34 0.23
N LEU A 211 -17.97 -11.53 -0.32
CA LEU A 211 -18.60 -12.02 -1.54
C LEU A 211 -19.30 -13.33 -1.23
N LEU A 212 -20.62 -13.29 -1.14
CA LEU A 212 -21.46 -14.46 -1.00
C LEU A 212 -21.76 -15.06 -2.37
N GLY A 213 -21.96 -16.37 -2.45
CA GLY A 213 -22.36 -17.06 -3.68
C GLY A 213 -21.23 -17.27 -4.70
N ALA A 214 -19.97 -17.24 -4.26
CA ALA A 214 -18.82 -17.52 -5.12
C ALA A 214 -18.84 -18.98 -5.60
N PRO A 215 -18.66 -19.28 -6.91
CA PRO A 215 -18.65 -20.65 -7.41
C PRO A 215 -17.61 -21.54 -6.71
N VAL A 216 -17.94 -22.80 -6.43
CA VAL A 216 -16.97 -23.76 -5.88
C VAL A 216 -15.81 -23.97 -6.86
N GLY A 217 -14.58 -23.93 -6.34
CA GLY A 217 -13.38 -24.16 -7.12
C GLY A 217 -12.12 -23.62 -6.45
N SER A 218 -10.97 -24.07 -6.94
CA SER A 218 -9.65 -23.58 -6.52
C SER A 218 -9.13 -22.51 -7.49
N GLY A 219 -8.09 -21.78 -7.09
CA GLY A 219 -7.37 -20.87 -7.98
C GLY A 219 -7.94 -19.46 -8.03
N TYR A 220 -8.68 -19.05 -7.01
CA TYR A 220 -9.10 -17.65 -6.86
C TYR A 220 -7.87 -16.78 -6.55
N SER A 221 -7.49 -15.96 -7.52
CA SER A 221 -6.48 -14.93 -7.37
C SER A 221 -7.12 -13.69 -6.75
N ILE A 222 -6.49 -13.15 -5.72
CA ILE A 222 -6.96 -11.97 -4.99
C ILE A 222 -5.81 -10.96 -4.96
N VAL A 223 -6.09 -9.72 -5.40
CA VAL A 223 -5.13 -8.61 -5.41
C VAL A 223 -5.73 -7.42 -4.68
N ILE A 224 -4.99 -6.87 -3.72
CA ILE A 224 -5.38 -5.73 -2.90
C ILE A 224 -4.52 -4.52 -3.24
N THR A 225 -5.17 -3.41 -3.55
CA THR A 225 -4.50 -2.15 -3.88
C THR A 225 -5.23 -0.95 -3.27
N LYS A 226 -4.48 0.10 -2.94
CA LYS A 226 -5.03 1.40 -2.58
C LYS A 226 -4.00 2.48 -2.93
N THR A 227 -4.45 3.59 -3.52
CA THR A 227 -3.54 4.67 -3.91
C THR A 227 -2.75 5.19 -2.71
N GLY A 228 -1.42 5.25 -2.85
CA GLY A 228 -0.49 5.67 -1.78
C GLY A 228 -0.10 4.56 -0.78
N TYR A 229 -0.68 3.36 -0.91
CA TYR A 229 -0.38 2.20 -0.08
C TYR A 229 0.47 1.18 -0.85
N SER A 230 1.12 0.27 -0.14
CA SER A 230 1.63 -0.97 -0.74
C SER A 230 0.48 -1.85 -1.26
N SER A 231 0.85 -2.92 -1.96
CA SER A 231 -0.08 -3.95 -2.41
C SER A 231 0.21 -5.30 -1.75
N ASP A 232 -0.81 -6.13 -1.71
CA ASP A 232 -0.72 -7.51 -1.24
C ASP A 232 -1.62 -8.40 -2.09
N GLN A 233 -1.25 -9.67 -2.25
CA GLN A 233 -1.94 -10.58 -3.16
C GLN A 233 -1.66 -12.05 -2.89
N THR A 234 -2.49 -12.91 -3.49
CA THR A 234 -2.20 -14.35 -3.59
C THR A 234 -1.37 -14.69 -4.80
N TRP A 235 -0.62 -15.77 -4.71
CA TRP A 235 0.35 -16.18 -5.71
C TRP A 235 0.04 -17.56 -6.27
N GLY A 236 0.22 -17.70 -7.58
CA GLY A 236 0.15 -18.99 -8.28
C GLY A 236 1.49 -19.72 -8.22
N SER A 237 1.44 -21.06 -8.29
CA SER A 237 2.65 -21.89 -8.33
C SER A 237 3.40 -21.70 -9.66
N SER A 238 4.71 -21.55 -9.60
CA SER A 238 5.60 -21.48 -10.76
C SER A 238 6.86 -22.31 -10.53
N GLY A 239 7.73 -22.44 -11.56
CA GLY A 239 9.01 -23.14 -11.40
C GLY A 239 9.92 -22.45 -10.38
N GLN A 240 9.87 -21.12 -10.29
CA GLN A 240 10.63 -20.31 -9.34
C GLN A 240 9.96 -20.24 -7.95
N ASN A 241 8.63 -20.40 -7.89
CA ASN A 241 7.86 -20.39 -6.64
C ASN A 241 6.89 -21.59 -6.61
N PRO A 242 7.40 -22.82 -6.34
CA PRO A 242 6.58 -24.02 -6.36
C PRO A 242 5.62 -24.12 -5.15
N SER A 243 5.93 -23.41 -4.05
CA SER A 243 5.12 -23.40 -2.82
C SER A 243 4.74 -21.96 -2.43
N PRO A 244 3.77 -21.32 -3.11
CA PRO A 244 3.43 -19.93 -2.88
C PRO A 244 2.80 -19.68 -1.51
N SER A 245 3.07 -18.50 -0.95
CA SER A 245 2.59 -18.07 0.36
C SER A 245 2.28 -16.56 0.33
N PRO A 246 1.00 -16.12 0.42
CA PRO A 246 -0.19 -16.96 0.41
C PRO A 246 -0.50 -17.52 -0.99
N PRO A 247 -0.98 -18.78 -1.10
CA PRO A 247 -1.42 -19.33 -2.38
C PRO A 247 -2.79 -18.77 -2.80
N HIS A 248 -3.16 -18.93 -4.07
CA HIS A 248 -4.54 -18.72 -4.51
C HIS A 248 -5.52 -19.53 -3.68
N VAL A 249 -6.71 -18.96 -3.44
CA VAL A 249 -7.67 -19.54 -2.50
C VAL A 249 -8.61 -20.52 -3.18
N SER A 250 -9.25 -21.36 -2.36
CA SER A 250 -10.31 -22.26 -2.80
C SER A 250 -11.62 -21.91 -2.11
N VAL A 251 -12.72 -22.09 -2.84
CA VAL A 251 -14.08 -21.97 -2.32
C VAL A 251 -14.68 -23.37 -2.31
N ALA A 252 -15.14 -23.81 -1.15
CA ALA A 252 -15.85 -25.07 -0.96
C ALA A 252 -17.35 -24.81 -0.79
N ASN A 253 -18.16 -25.85 -1.06
CA ASN A 253 -19.61 -25.72 -1.01
C ASN A 253 -20.06 -25.41 0.41
N ASN A 254 -20.92 -24.40 0.57
CA ASN A 254 -21.46 -23.98 1.86
C ASN A 254 -20.33 -23.74 2.89
N GLN A 255 -19.25 -23.07 2.47
CA GLN A 255 -18.17 -22.66 3.36
C GLN A 255 -17.74 -21.23 3.08
N THR A 256 -17.27 -20.55 4.13
CA THR A 256 -16.64 -19.23 4.02
C THR A 256 -15.13 -19.38 4.05
N THR A 257 -14.48 -19.01 2.95
CA THR A 257 -13.02 -18.87 2.87
C THR A 257 -12.63 -17.46 3.27
N SER A 258 -11.84 -17.32 4.33
CA SER A 258 -11.39 -16.01 4.84
C SER A 258 -9.89 -15.83 4.68
N MET A 259 -9.47 -14.63 4.25
CA MET A 259 -8.06 -14.27 4.12
C MET A 259 -7.83 -12.85 4.62
N THR A 260 -6.68 -12.63 5.24
CA THR A 260 -6.22 -11.30 5.67
C THR A 260 -5.06 -10.86 4.81
N PHE A 261 -5.12 -9.62 4.34
CA PHE A 261 -4.07 -8.95 3.59
C PHE A 261 -3.65 -7.69 4.33
N ALA A 262 -2.36 -7.38 4.28
CA ALA A 262 -1.85 -6.18 4.92
C ALA A 262 -1.38 -5.19 3.86
N ILE A 263 -1.94 -3.97 3.87
CA ILE A 263 -1.49 -2.81 3.08
C ILE A 263 -1.44 -1.57 3.95
N ASP A 264 -0.45 -0.72 3.75
CA ASP A 264 -0.24 0.52 4.49
C ASP A 264 0.51 1.52 3.61
N TYR A 265 0.58 2.78 4.05
CA TYR A 265 1.24 3.85 3.33
C TYR A 265 2.70 3.53 2.99
N LEU A 266 3.06 3.85 1.75
CA LEU A 266 4.41 3.67 1.26
C LEU A 266 5.41 4.59 1.97
N ALA A 267 6.62 4.09 2.16
CA ALA A 267 7.74 4.76 2.80
C ALA A 267 8.85 5.08 1.79
N SER A 268 9.89 5.78 2.24
CA SER A 268 11.14 5.99 1.49
C SER A 268 12.34 5.54 2.30
N LYS A 269 13.29 4.86 1.67
CA LYS A 269 14.52 4.39 2.31
C LYS A 269 15.75 4.96 1.60
N THR A 270 16.65 5.58 2.35
CA THR A 270 17.93 6.08 1.84
C THR A 270 19.07 5.29 2.47
N VAL A 271 19.93 4.72 1.63
CA VAL A 271 21.17 4.05 2.05
C VAL A 271 22.34 4.91 1.62
N VAL A 272 23.16 5.30 2.58
CA VAL A 272 24.41 6.03 2.38
C VAL A 272 25.55 5.08 2.73
N THR A 273 26.59 5.08 1.91
CA THR A 273 27.77 4.25 2.06
C THR A 273 28.99 5.15 2.21
N ARG A 274 29.81 4.86 3.21
CA ARG A 274 31.00 5.63 3.56
C ARG A 274 32.18 4.71 3.80
N SER A 275 33.38 5.22 3.55
CA SER A 275 34.60 4.54 3.98
C SER A 275 34.71 4.58 5.49
N GLN A 276 34.98 3.45 6.14
CA GLN A 276 35.26 3.41 7.58
C GLN A 276 36.53 4.22 7.93
N ALA A 277 37.54 4.20 7.05
CA ALA A 277 38.84 4.82 7.31
C ALA A 277 38.81 6.35 7.22
N THR A 278 38.05 6.91 6.26
CA THR A 278 38.05 8.36 5.98
C THR A 278 36.74 9.05 6.33
N GLY A 279 35.65 8.31 6.51
CA GLY A 279 34.29 8.85 6.64
C GLY A 279 33.73 9.47 5.34
N GLY A 280 34.51 9.51 4.26
CA GLY A 280 34.09 10.02 2.96
C GLY A 280 33.05 9.11 2.30
N GLY A 281 32.18 9.71 1.47
CA GLY A 281 31.22 8.94 0.67
C GLY A 281 31.92 7.93 -0.23
N LEU A 282 31.41 6.71 -0.27
CA LEU A 282 31.99 5.61 -1.01
C LEU A 282 31.04 5.19 -2.12
N ALA A 283 31.39 5.45 -3.37
CA ALA A 283 30.54 5.18 -4.53
C ALA A 283 30.83 3.81 -5.16
N ALA A 284 29.92 3.34 -6.02
CA ALA A 284 30.06 2.12 -6.83
C ALA A 284 30.32 0.82 -6.03
N VAL A 285 29.78 0.71 -4.83
CA VAL A 285 29.68 -0.51 -4.01
C VAL A 285 28.23 -1.00 -4.04
N PRO A 286 27.89 -2.01 -4.86
CA PRO A 286 26.55 -2.58 -4.86
C PRO A 286 26.28 -3.31 -3.54
N PHE A 287 25.02 -3.25 -3.09
CA PHE A 287 24.55 -3.94 -1.89
C PHE A 287 23.21 -4.61 -2.17
N THR A 288 22.92 -5.71 -1.48
CA THR A 288 21.60 -6.36 -1.52
C THR A 288 20.72 -5.79 -0.42
N LEU A 289 19.52 -5.35 -0.78
CA LEU A 289 18.47 -5.00 0.17
C LEU A 289 17.38 -6.06 0.09
N ARG A 290 17.06 -6.69 1.22
CA ARG A 290 16.10 -7.79 1.30
C ARG A 290 15.07 -7.55 2.39
N GLY A 291 13.78 -7.64 2.05
CA GLY A 291 12.68 -7.60 3.01
C GLY A 291 12.53 -8.93 3.76
N ASN A 292 11.82 -8.94 4.88
CA ASN A 292 11.54 -10.16 5.64
C ASN A 292 10.30 -10.89 5.12
N LYS A 293 9.40 -10.20 4.40
CA LYS A 293 8.24 -10.80 3.75
C LYS A 293 8.66 -11.72 2.60
N TYR A 294 7.98 -12.85 2.46
CA TYR A 294 8.20 -13.83 1.39
C TYR A 294 6.89 -14.19 0.69
N ILE A 295 7.00 -14.53 -0.60
CA ILE A 295 5.90 -14.97 -1.48
C ILE A 295 5.90 -16.49 -1.70
N GLY A 296 6.90 -17.20 -1.16
CA GLY A 296 7.04 -18.65 -1.25
C GLY A 296 7.79 -19.20 -0.03
N SER A 297 7.39 -20.37 0.47
CA SER A 297 7.95 -20.93 1.70
C SER A 297 8.94 -22.08 1.48
N ASN A 298 8.89 -22.77 0.34
CA ASN A 298 9.83 -23.86 0.02
C ASN A 298 10.08 -23.96 -1.50
N PRO A 299 11.24 -23.49 -2.02
CA PRO A 299 12.23 -22.69 -1.31
C PRO A 299 11.66 -21.34 -0.83
N THR A 300 12.33 -20.68 0.11
CA THR A 300 11.96 -19.31 0.49
C THR A 300 12.18 -18.36 -0.68
N VAL A 301 11.12 -17.68 -1.11
CA VAL A 301 11.18 -16.66 -2.16
C VAL A 301 10.77 -15.34 -1.55
N TYR A 302 11.72 -14.42 -1.36
CA TYR A 302 11.44 -13.13 -0.75
C TYR A 302 10.56 -12.26 -1.65
N LYS A 303 9.67 -11.47 -1.05
CA LYS A 303 8.81 -10.52 -1.77
C LYS A 303 9.64 -9.37 -2.35
N PHE A 304 10.69 -8.98 -1.63
CA PHE A 304 11.64 -7.96 -2.04
C PHE A 304 13.07 -8.43 -1.77
N GLU A 305 13.86 -8.58 -2.81
CA GLU A 305 15.30 -8.85 -2.74
C GLU A 305 15.95 -8.29 -4.00
N GLU A 306 16.69 -7.19 -3.87
CA GLU A 306 17.30 -6.51 -5.01
C GLU A 306 18.76 -6.16 -4.72
N VAL A 307 19.61 -6.32 -5.74
CA VAL A 307 20.98 -5.80 -5.75
C VAL A 307 20.92 -4.36 -6.28
N LEU A 308 21.28 -3.42 -5.42
CA LEU A 308 21.20 -1.99 -5.68
C LEU A 308 22.60 -1.38 -5.77
N GLY A 309 22.81 -0.52 -6.77
CA GLY A 309 24.00 0.33 -6.83
C GLY A 309 23.85 1.58 -5.99
N ASN A 310 24.96 2.09 -5.49
CA ASN A 310 25.09 3.43 -4.91
C ASN A 310 25.69 4.39 -5.96
N GLY A 311 25.05 5.54 -6.16
CA GLY A 311 25.47 6.52 -7.17
C GLY A 311 26.86 7.11 -6.90
N GLY A 312 27.28 8.08 -7.71
CA GLY A 312 28.62 8.71 -7.61
C GLY A 312 28.96 9.38 -6.26
N THR A 313 27.97 9.54 -5.36
CA THR A 313 28.13 10.09 -4.00
C THR A 313 27.96 9.04 -2.90
N GLY A 314 27.86 7.75 -3.24
CA GLY A 314 27.64 6.67 -2.27
C GLY A 314 26.24 6.68 -1.66
N THR A 315 25.25 7.26 -2.32
CA THR A 315 23.86 7.35 -1.81
C THR A 315 22.88 6.73 -2.78
N THR A 316 21.91 5.97 -2.25
CA THR A 316 20.77 5.40 -2.97
C THR A 316 19.49 5.75 -2.23
N THR A 317 18.49 6.28 -2.94
CA THR A 317 17.16 6.54 -2.36
C THR A 317 16.11 5.74 -3.11
N LEU A 318 15.37 4.94 -2.36
CA LEU A 318 14.24 4.15 -2.83
C LEU A 318 12.96 4.85 -2.38
N ALA A 319 12.15 5.27 -3.34
CA ALA A 319 10.79 5.72 -3.10
C ALA A 319 9.83 4.52 -3.14
N ASN A 320 8.62 4.70 -2.62
CA ASN A 320 7.54 3.71 -2.72
C ASN A 320 7.87 2.35 -2.09
N MET A 321 8.58 2.35 -0.97
CA MET A 321 8.94 1.15 -0.23
C MET A 321 7.77 0.67 0.63
N GLU A 322 7.53 -0.64 0.65
CA GLU A 322 6.59 -1.26 1.60
C GLU A 322 7.19 -1.22 3.01
N TRP A 323 6.36 -1.11 4.06
CA TRP A 323 6.87 -1.30 5.42
C TRP A 323 7.27 -2.77 5.59
N ASP A 324 8.47 -2.98 6.09
CA ASP A 324 9.02 -4.29 6.37
C ASP A 324 10.24 -4.15 7.28
N THR A 325 10.77 -5.28 7.73
CA THR A 325 12.11 -5.38 8.29
C THR A 325 13.08 -5.73 7.17
N TYR A 326 13.99 -4.82 6.85
CA TYR A 326 14.94 -4.97 5.76
C TYR A 326 16.34 -5.32 6.28
N ALA A 327 16.98 -6.30 5.67
CA ALA A 327 18.40 -6.59 5.85
C ALA A 327 19.20 -6.03 4.67
N ILE A 328 20.37 -5.47 4.97
CA ILE A 328 21.35 -5.07 3.97
C ILE A 328 22.57 -5.99 4.06
N SER A 329 23.01 -6.51 2.93
CA SER A 329 24.26 -7.26 2.81
C SER A 329 25.10 -6.73 1.65
N ILE A 330 26.41 -6.98 1.71
CA ILE A 330 27.36 -6.64 0.66
C ILE A 330 28.03 -7.92 0.21
N ASP A 331 28.11 -8.13 -1.10
CA ASP A 331 28.81 -9.29 -1.66
C ASP A 331 30.33 -9.14 -1.44
N PRO A 332 31.02 -10.16 -0.91
CA PRO A 332 32.48 -10.12 -0.71
C PRO A 332 33.29 -9.75 -1.96
N SER A 333 32.77 -10.05 -3.16
CA SER A 333 33.41 -9.70 -4.44
C SER A 333 33.51 -8.20 -4.69
N THR A 334 32.75 -7.37 -3.95
CA THR A 334 32.88 -5.91 -3.98
C THR A 334 34.18 -5.42 -3.34
N GLY A 335 34.86 -6.27 -2.55
CA GLY A 335 36.04 -5.92 -1.80
C GLY A 335 35.75 -5.16 -0.50
N TYR A 336 34.49 -5.12 -0.05
CA TYR A 336 34.08 -4.44 1.17
C TYR A 336 33.26 -5.32 2.12
N ASP A 337 33.45 -5.10 3.42
CA ASP A 337 32.61 -5.62 4.50
C ASP A 337 31.84 -4.48 5.18
N ILE A 338 30.64 -4.75 5.68
CA ILE A 338 29.91 -3.81 6.54
C ILE A 338 30.61 -3.78 7.90
N ALA A 339 31.25 -2.67 8.21
CA ALA A 339 31.94 -2.46 9.48
C ALA A 339 31.07 -1.72 10.52
N SER A 340 30.04 -1.01 10.06
CA SER A 340 29.02 -0.41 10.92
C SER A 340 27.78 -0.02 10.12
N SER A 341 26.63 0.02 10.79
CA SER A 341 25.32 0.44 10.30
C SER A 341 24.67 1.37 11.32
N CYS A 342 24.58 2.65 10.94
CA CYS A 342 24.15 3.75 11.78
C CYS A 342 22.75 4.22 11.40
N ASP A 343 22.11 4.95 12.34
CA ASP A 343 20.75 5.49 12.28
C ASP A 343 19.63 4.44 12.26
N ALA A 344 19.90 3.22 11.80
CA ALA A 344 19.03 2.07 11.93
C ALA A 344 19.86 0.77 12.07
N PRO A 345 19.81 0.06 13.22
CA PRO A 345 20.52 -1.23 13.37
C PRO A 345 19.97 -2.29 12.43
N GLN A 346 20.82 -3.22 12.02
CA GLN A 346 20.42 -4.36 11.20
C GLN A 346 19.82 -5.50 12.07
N PRO A 347 18.71 -6.13 11.64
CA PRO A 347 17.88 -5.76 10.50
C PRO A 347 16.99 -4.55 10.82
N GLN A 348 16.67 -3.77 9.78
CA GLN A 348 16.10 -2.43 9.90
C GLN A 348 14.60 -2.42 9.68
N TYR A 349 13.83 -2.09 10.72
CA TYR A 349 12.41 -1.83 10.57
C TYR A 349 12.17 -0.50 9.84
N LEU A 350 11.47 -0.55 8.70
CA LEU A 350 10.98 0.61 7.98
C LEU A 350 9.48 0.76 8.28
N ALA A 351 9.10 1.85 8.95
CA ALA A 351 7.72 2.12 9.30
C ALA A 351 6.90 2.64 8.08
N PRO A 352 5.57 2.42 8.03
CA PRO A 352 4.72 3.03 7.01
C PRO A 352 4.80 4.55 7.01
N ALA A 353 4.57 5.18 5.85
CA ALA A 353 4.60 6.65 5.67
C ALA A 353 5.87 7.35 6.20
N SER A 354 6.98 6.63 6.38
CA SER A 354 8.21 7.17 6.96
C SER A 354 9.30 7.39 5.92
N SER A 355 10.25 8.25 6.28
CA SER A 355 11.52 8.38 5.56
C SER A 355 12.63 7.93 6.50
N GLN A 356 13.35 6.87 6.13
CA GLN A 356 14.45 6.33 6.91
C GLN A 356 15.77 6.46 6.15
N THR A 357 16.79 6.98 6.81
CA THR A 357 18.17 6.97 6.32
C THR A 357 18.98 5.94 7.10
N THR A 358 19.90 5.26 6.42
CA THR A 358 20.92 4.41 7.02
C THR A 358 22.26 4.81 6.47
N VAL A 359 23.25 4.92 7.34
CA VAL A 359 24.65 5.09 6.94
C VAL A 359 25.40 3.78 7.21
N LEU A 360 25.97 3.20 6.17
CA LEU A 360 26.87 2.05 6.24
C LEU A 360 28.31 2.53 6.16
N TYR A 361 29.12 2.16 7.15
CA TYR A 361 30.57 2.33 7.09
C TYR A 361 31.20 1.03 6.63
N LEU A 362 31.97 1.10 5.55
CA LEU A 362 32.53 -0.06 4.87
C LEU A 362 34.04 -0.14 5.09
N ALA A 363 34.50 -1.32 5.49
CA ALA A 363 35.91 -1.67 5.61
C ALA A 363 36.36 -2.51 4.40
N ALA A 364 37.67 -2.56 4.14
CA ALA A 364 38.20 -3.48 3.15
C ALA A 364 37.88 -4.93 3.55
N HIS A 365 37.41 -5.72 2.59
CA HIS A 365 37.03 -7.12 2.81
C HIS A 365 38.22 -7.96 3.29
N THR A 366 37.94 -8.84 4.25
CA THR A 366 38.87 -9.89 4.67
C THR A 366 38.15 -11.23 4.72
N SER A 367 38.86 -12.34 4.50
CA SER A 367 38.24 -13.67 4.38
C SER A 367 37.36 -14.06 5.56
N ASP A 368 37.75 -13.65 6.77
CA ASP A 368 36.97 -13.85 7.98
C ASP A 368 36.96 -12.55 8.80
N SER A 369 35.76 -12.05 9.07
CA SER A 369 35.52 -10.84 9.85
C SER A 369 34.34 -11.01 10.79
N LEU A 370 34.33 -10.23 11.88
CA LEU A 370 33.28 -10.24 12.89
C LEU A 370 32.81 -8.81 13.16
N LEU A 371 31.57 -8.52 12.82
CA LEU A 371 30.86 -7.34 13.28
C LEU A 371 30.14 -7.65 14.58
N VAL A 372 30.58 -7.03 15.67
CA VAL A 372 29.92 -7.12 16.97
C VAL A 372 29.00 -5.92 17.11
N ASP A 373 27.72 -6.15 17.34
CA ASP A 373 26.84 -5.10 17.84
C ASP A 373 26.70 -5.23 19.36
N VAL A 374 26.88 -4.12 20.05
CA VAL A 374 26.81 -4.03 21.50
C VAL A 374 25.47 -3.41 21.84
N ARG A 375 24.58 -4.18 22.46
CA ARG A 375 23.21 -3.74 22.73
C ARG A 375 22.74 -4.12 24.12
N THR A 376 21.84 -3.33 24.67
CA THR A 376 21.10 -3.70 25.90
C THR A 376 20.22 -4.93 25.65
N ASN A 377 19.73 -5.58 26.72
CA ASN A 377 18.71 -6.64 26.57
C ASN A 377 17.40 -6.14 25.91
N THR A 378 17.15 -4.83 25.94
CA THR A 378 16.02 -4.19 25.24
C THR A 378 16.32 -3.83 23.78
N GLY A 379 17.52 -4.14 23.27
CA GLY A 379 17.89 -3.96 21.87
C GLY A 379 18.49 -2.59 21.51
N VAL A 380 18.69 -1.70 22.49
CA VAL A 380 19.31 -0.38 22.27
C VAL A 380 20.82 -0.53 22.15
N LEU A 381 21.40 -0.04 21.06
CA LEU A 381 22.86 -0.03 20.83
C LEU A 381 23.59 0.83 21.86
N VAL A 382 24.78 0.40 22.29
CA VAL A 382 25.58 1.11 23.30
C VAL A 382 26.94 1.52 22.73
N PRO A 383 27.06 2.80 22.29
CA PRO A 383 28.34 3.39 21.89
C PRO A 383 29.36 3.44 23.02
N GLY A 384 30.65 3.37 22.68
CA GLY A 384 31.74 3.55 23.65
C GLY A 384 32.00 2.36 24.58
N ALA A 385 31.27 1.26 24.43
CA ALA A 385 31.56 0.01 25.12
C ALA A 385 32.89 -0.59 24.65
N THR A 386 33.67 -1.13 25.59
CA THR A 386 34.89 -1.90 25.33
C THR A 386 34.52 -3.31 24.90
N VAL A 387 35.08 -3.75 23.78
CA VAL A 387 34.82 -5.04 23.13
C VAL A 387 36.16 -5.75 22.97
N ARG A 388 36.43 -6.77 23.80
CA ARG A 388 37.65 -7.57 23.73
C ARG A 388 37.36 -8.93 23.13
N LEU A 389 38.04 -9.28 22.04
CA LEU A 389 37.92 -10.54 21.33
C LEU A 389 39.20 -11.36 21.50
N GLU A 390 39.09 -12.56 22.03
CA GLU A 390 40.21 -13.45 22.36
C GLU A 390 40.05 -14.83 21.71
N LYS A 391 41.15 -15.39 21.20
CA LYS A 391 41.27 -16.80 20.79
C LYS A 391 42.69 -17.24 21.08
N ASN A 392 42.88 -17.91 22.22
CA ASN A 392 44.20 -18.31 22.68
C ASN A 392 44.88 -19.32 21.73
N PRO A 393 46.19 -19.19 21.46
CA PRO A 393 47.10 -18.08 21.81
C PRO A 393 47.18 -16.96 20.75
N SER A 394 46.34 -17.00 19.72
CA SER A 394 46.54 -16.29 18.45
C SER A 394 45.97 -14.88 18.38
N ILE A 395 44.91 -14.57 19.13
CA ILE A 395 44.19 -13.28 19.06
C ILE A 395 43.85 -12.80 20.46
N ASP A 396 44.15 -11.53 20.75
CA ASP A 396 43.68 -10.76 21.90
C ASP A 396 43.60 -9.28 21.48
N THR A 397 42.45 -8.88 20.96
CA THR A 397 42.24 -7.54 20.39
C THR A 397 41.12 -6.85 21.13
N THR A 398 41.35 -5.61 21.57
CA THR A 398 40.33 -4.77 22.20
C THR A 398 40.00 -3.58 21.30
N LEU A 399 38.71 -3.45 20.98
CA LEU A 399 38.15 -2.30 20.26
C LEU A 399 37.14 -1.57 21.15
N THR A 400 36.81 -0.35 20.75
CA THR A 400 35.68 0.40 21.32
C THR A 400 34.57 0.40 20.29
N SER A 401 33.34 0.12 20.72
CA SER A 401 32.17 0.28 19.86
C SER A 401 32.03 1.73 19.42
N ASP A 402 31.74 1.92 18.14
CA ASP A 402 31.62 3.23 17.52
C ASP A 402 30.36 3.99 17.98
N LEU A 403 30.10 5.15 17.37
CA LEU A 403 28.90 5.96 17.65
C LEU A 403 27.58 5.23 17.35
N CYS A 404 27.65 4.09 16.67
CA CYS A 404 26.52 3.26 16.27
C CYS A 404 26.48 1.98 17.12
N GLY A 405 27.30 1.90 18.18
CA GLY A 405 27.34 0.78 19.11
C GLY A 405 27.91 -0.50 18.50
N GLN A 406 28.75 -0.40 17.46
CA GLN A 406 29.31 -1.56 16.78
C GLN A 406 30.84 -1.56 16.78
N ALA A 407 31.43 -2.75 16.85
CA ALA A 407 32.88 -2.96 16.77
C ALA A 407 33.19 -4.01 15.70
N PHE A 408 34.00 -3.64 14.72
CA PHE A 408 34.35 -4.51 13.59
C PHE A 408 35.78 -5.06 13.72
N PHE A 409 35.89 -6.38 13.70
CA PHE A 409 37.15 -7.12 13.73
C PHE A 409 37.39 -7.74 12.35
N SER A 410 38.50 -7.39 11.71
CA SER A 410 38.90 -7.93 10.40
C SER A 410 40.07 -8.90 10.52
N SER A 411 40.37 -9.60 9.43
CA SER A 411 41.56 -10.48 9.32
C SER A 411 41.62 -11.57 10.40
N LEU A 412 40.46 -12.12 10.76
CA LEU A 412 40.35 -13.17 11.76
C LEU A 412 40.73 -14.53 11.17
N SER A 413 40.92 -15.51 12.06
CA SER A 413 41.05 -16.91 11.65
C SER A 413 39.67 -17.58 11.66
N ASN A 414 39.32 -18.29 10.59
CA ASN A 414 38.12 -19.11 10.54
C ASN A 414 38.02 -20.07 11.73
N GLY A 415 36.80 -20.30 12.21
CA GLY A 415 36.45 -21.30 13.19
C GLY A 415 35.96 -20.73 14.53
N GLY A 416 35.50 -21.64 15.39
CA GLY A 416 34.95 -21.31 16.71
C GLY A 416 36.00 -21.03 17.80
N ASN A 417 35.52 -20.95 19.04
CA ASN A 417 36.28 -20.75 20.28
C ASN A 417 36.80 -19.34 20.53
N TYR A 418 36.22 -18.33 19.86
CA TYR A 418 36.45 -16.96 20.32
C TYR A 418 35.71 -16.71 21.64
N SER A 419 36.36 -15.95 22.52
CA SER A 419 35.78 -15.38 23.73
C SER A 419 35.61 -13.88 23.52
N LEU A 420 34.39 -13.38 23.65
CA LEU A 420 34.05 -11.97 23.48
C LEU A 420 33.66 -11.39 24.83
N THR A 421 34.40 -10.39 25.31
CA THR A 421 34.15 -9.73 26.59
C THR A 421 33.74 -8.28 26.35
N ILE A 422 32.56 -7.91 26.85
CA ILE A 422 31.98 -6.57 26.76
C ILE A 422 32.02 -5.89 28.12
N SER A 423 32.45 -4.63 28.15
CA SER A 423 32.44 -3.79 29.35
C SER A 423 32.07 -2.35 29.00
N ALA A 424 31.14 -1.74 29.73
CA ALA A 424 30.78 -0.32 29.61
C ALA A 424 30.45 0.28 30.98
N ALA A 425 30.65 1.58 31.14
CA ALA A 425 30.34 2.26 32.40
C ALA A 425 28.85 2.18 32.72
N GLY A 426 28.51 1.73 33.94
CA GLY A 426 27.13 1.56 34.38
C GLY A 426 26.50 0.21 34.04
N TYR A 427 27.25 -0.69 33.39
CA TYR A 427 26.79 -2.03 33.02
C TYR A 427 27.68 -3.10 33.65
N THR A 428 27.15 -4.31 33.80
CA THR A 428 27.92 -5.46 34.26
C THR A 428 28.71 -6.03 33.09
N GLN A 429 30.01 -6.26 33.31
CA GLN A 429 30.86 -6.93 32.33
C GLN A 429 30.31 -8.31 31.99
N LYS A 430 30.28 -8.65 30.70
CA LYS A 430 29.76 -9.93 30.21
C LYS A 430 30.72 -10.58 29.22
N THR A 431 30.92 -11.88 29.38
CA THR A 431 31.76 -12.69 28.49
C THR A 431 30.91 -13.74 27.78
N PHE A 432 31.04 -13.80 26.45
CA PHE A 432 30.45 -14.80 25.59
C PHE A 432 31.54 -15.74 25.09
N THR A 433 31.40 -17.03 25.39
CA THR A 433 32.31 -18.07 24.91
C THR A 433 31.77 -18.73 23.64
N ASN A 434 32.66 -19.32 22.84
CA ASN A 434 32.30 -20.04 21.61
C ASN A 434 31.67 -19.15 20.54
N VAL A 435 32.08 -17.88 20.46
CA VAL A 435 31.75 -17.03 19.32
C VAL A 435 32.41 -17.63 18.08
N ASN A 436 31.61 -17.87 17.05
CA ASN A 436 32.06 -18.46 15.80
C ASN A 436 32.30 -17.38 14.76
N VAL A 437 33.40 -17.51 14.00
CA VAL A 437 33.72 -16.64 12.88
C VAL A 437 33.89 -17.51 11.65
N ASN A 438 33.03 -17.27 10.65
CA ASN A 438 33.10 -17.92 9.36
C ASN A 438 32.67 -16.92 8.28
N GLY A 439 33.59 -16.53 7.39
CA GLY A 439 33.31 -15.49 6.43
C GLY A 439 33.03 -14.15 7.11
N THR A 440 32.08 -13.39 6.56
CA THR A 440 31.56 -12.17 7.19
C THR A 440 30.49 -12.52 8.22
N SER A 441 30.88 -12.54 9.49
CA SER A 441 30.00 -12.92 10.61
C SER A 441 29.50 -11.70 11.39
N VAL A 442 28.28 -11.78 11.92
CA VAL A 442 27.71 -10.78 12.83
C VAL A 442 27.38 -11.46 14.15
N PHE A 443 27.73 -10.82 15.26
CA PHE A 443 27.38 -11.29 16.61
C PHE A 443 26.68 -10.18 17.39
N SER A 444 25.47 -10.46 17.85
CA SER A 444 24.76 -9.54 18.74
C SER A 444 25.06 -9.86 20.18
N ALA A 445 25.65 -8.90 20.89
CA ALA A 445 26.10 -9.05 22.27
C ALA A 445 25.16 -8.29 23.24
N PRO A 446 24.07 -8.93 23.71
CA PRO A 446 23.16 -8.33 24.68
C PRO A 446 23.78 -8.30 26.07
N PHE A 447 23.87 -7.12 26.71
CA PHE A 447 24.45 -6.93 28.05
C PHE A 447 23.63 -5.94 28.89
N ASP A 448 23.73 -6.04 30.22
CA ASP A 448 22.99 -5.25 31.21
C ASP A 448 23.91 -4.73 32.31
#